data_AF-A0A1R0Z8Y1-F1
#
_entry.id   AF-A0A1R0Z8Y1-F1
#
_cell.length_a   1.000
_cell.length_b   1.000
_cell.length_c   1.000
_cell.angle_alpha   90.00
_cell.angle_beta   90.00
_cell.angle_gamma   90.00
#
_symmetry.space_group_name_H-M   'P 1'
#
loop_
_entity.id
_entity.type
_entity.pdbx_description
1 polymer ?
#
loop_
_entity_poly.entity_id
_entity_poly.type
_entity_poly.pdbx_seq_one_letter_code
_entity_poly.pdbx_strand_id
1 'polypeptide(L)'
;MSFTIDYVKNKNRIIVTSDGMDVEDALAYAEQFPKVLKKTKRGFTGMTVITGGLVFKQEVLAILAPTSEDAVKAGISTKHKWVYVAPTSFYKTQMHRMFKDIANLYESIEEAETYLDSAGN
;
A
#
# COMPACT_ATOMS: atom_id res chain seq x y z
N MET A 1 10.71 -3.25 -13.63
CA MET A 1 9.73 -3.42 -12.54
C MET A 1 9.31 -2.03 -12.13
N SER A 2 8.02 -1.76 -12.27
CA SER A 2 7.42 -0.45 -12.05
C SER A 2 7.02 -0.25 -10.57
N PHE A 3 7.60 -1.09 -9.68
CA PHE A 3 7.35 -1.04 -8.25
C PHE A 3 8.50 -1.62 -7.40
N THR A 4 8.52 -1.26 -6.11
CA THR A 4 9.32 -1.88 -5.05
C THR A 4 8.44 -2.23 -3.84
N ILE A 5 8.84 -3.22 -3.04
CA ILE A 5 8.19 -3.57 -1.76
C ILE A 5 9.27 -3.72 -0.69
N ASP A 6 9.33 -2.75 0.21
CA ASP A 6 10.34 -2.66 1.26
C ASP A 6 9.71 -2.86 2.64
N TYR A 7 10.39 -3.61 3.51
CA TYR A 7 10.01 -3.71 4.92
C TYR A 7 10.96 -2.90 5.78
N VAL A 8 10.43 -1.86 6.41
CA VAL A 8 11.13 -0.93 7.29
C VAL A 8 11.03 -1.43 8.72
N LYS A 9 12.05 -2.18 9.15
CA LYS A 9 12.06 -2.95 10.42
C LYS A 9 11.85 -2.09 11.68
N ASN A 10 12.44 -0.90 11.73
CA ASN A 10 12.33 0.00 12.88
C ASN A 10 10.91 0.58 13.05
N LYS A 11 10.16 0.74 11.95
CA LYS A 11 8.78 1.22 11.96
C LYS A 11 7.73 0.09 11.94
N ASN A 12 8.18 -1.17 11.80
CA ASN A 12 7.30 -2.30 11.49
C ASN A 12 6.33 -1.96 10.34
N ARG A 13 6.87 -1.47 9.22
CA ARG A 13 6.08 -0.89 8.12
C ARG A 13 6.48 -1.48 6.78
N ILE A 14 5.51 -1.78 5.94
CA ILE A 14 5.75 -2.05 4.52
C ILE A 14 5.60 -0.75 3.74
N ILE A 15 6.57 -0.45 2.89
CA ILE A 15 6.51 0.66 1.94
C ILE A 15 6.51 0.05 0.53
N VAL A 16 5.45 0.33 -0.22
CA VAL A 16 5.36 0.02 -1.65
C VAL A 16 5.59 1.31 -2.40
N THR A 17 6.53 1.35 -3.33
CA THR A 17 6.68 2.49 -4.26
C THR A 17 6.30 2.01 -5.64
N SER A 18 5.54 2.78 -6.41
CA SER A 18 5.14 2.41 -7.78
C SER A 18 4.95 3.64 -8.67
N ASP A 19 5.50 3.59 -9.89
CA ASP A 19 5.27 4.59 -10.93
C ASP A 19 4.19 4.16 -11.96
N GLY A 20 3.69 2.94 -11.81
CA GLY A 20 2.75 2.28 -12.72
C GLY A 20 2.67 0.80 -12.33
N MET A 21 1.57 0.11 -12.62
CA MET A 21 1.54 -1.35 -12.62
C MET A 21 0.75 -1.85 -13.82
N ASP A 22 1.38 -2.68 -14.62
CA ASP A 22 0.67 -3.53 -15.58
C ASP A 22 0.34 -4.90 -14.96
N VAL A 23 -0.14 -5.83 -15.79
CA VAL A 23 -0.52 -7.17 -15.35
C VAL A 23 0.70 -7.98 -14.89
N GLU A 24 1.85 -7.85 -15.55
CA GLU A 24 3.07 -8.57 -15.18
C GLU A 24 3.62 -8.06 -13.86
N ASP A 25 3.64 -6.74 -13.68
CA ASP A 25 4.01 -6.09 -12.41
C ASP A 25 3.05 -6.53 -11.28
N ALA A 26 1.73 -6.62 -11.56
CA ALA A 26 0.75 -7.04 -10.55
C ALA A 26 0.92 -8.49 -10.12
N LEU A 27 1.21 -9.40 -11.07
CA LEU A 27 1.52 -10.80 -10.78
C LEU A 27 2.81 -10.92 -9.96
N ALA A 28 3.85 -10.18 -10.35
CA ALA A 28 5.10 -10.12 -9.61
C ALA A 28 4.88 -9.56 -8.19
N TYR A 29 4.04 -8.53 -8.03
CA TYR A 29 3.67 -8.01 -6.72
C TYR A 29 2.99 -9.07 -5.87
N ALA A 30 1.99 -9.77 -6.42
CA ALA A 30 1.25 -10.82 -5.72
C ALA A 30 2.16 -11.98 -5.28
N GLU A 31 3.22 -12.29 -6.03
CA GLU A 31 4.19 -13.32 -5.63
C GLU A 31 5.19 -12.83 -4.57
N GLN A 32 5.59 -11.55 -4.64
CA GLN A 32 6.60 -10.97 -3.74
C GLN A 32 6.00 -10.54 -2.39
N PHE A 33 4.78 -10.02 -2.39
CA PHE A 33 4.15 -9.44 -1.20
C PHE A 33 4.05 -10.43 -0.02
N PRO A 34 3.64 -11.70 -0.19
CA PRO A 34 3.63 -12.68 0.90
C PRO A 34 5.02 -12.95 1.48
N LYS A 35 6.08 -12.85 0.67
CA LYS A 35 7.47 -13.04 1.13
C LYS A 35 7.89 -11.87 2.03
N VAL A 36 7.44 -10.65 1.72
CA VAL A 36 7.68 -9.46 2.56
C VAL A 36 6.82 -9.49 3.82
N LEU A 37 5.55 -9.90 3.72
CA LEU A 37 4.66 -10.03 4.88
C LEU A 37 5.23 -10.93 5.98
N LYS A 38 5.94 -12.01 5.64
CA LYS A 38 6.61 -12.88 6.63
C LYS A 38 7.65 -12.17 7.50
N LYS A 39 8.13 -10.99 7.10
CA LYS A 39 9.10 -10.19 7.85
C LYS A 39 8.44 -9.26 8.87
N THR A 40 7.14 -8.98 8.73
CA THR A 40 6.41 -8.06 9.59
C THR A 40 6.10 -8.68 10.95
N LYS A 41 5.83 -7.82 11.93
CA LYS A 41 5.26 -8.22 13.21
C LYS A 41 3.78 -7.82 13.24
N ARG A 42 2.97 -8.49 14.04
CA ARG A 42 1.57 -8.09 14.30
C ARG A 42 1.51 -6.61 14.70
N GLY A 43 0.50 -5.90 14.17
CA GLY A 43 0.35 -4.46 14.30
C GLY A 43 1.14 -3.65 13.25
N PHE A 44 1.66 -4.30 12.19
CA PHE A 44 2.39 -3.57 11.14
C PHE A 44 1.48 -2.58 10.39
N THR A 45 2.10 -1.58 9.80
CA THR A 45 1.43 -0.57 8.97
C THR A 45 1.92 -0.64 7.53
N GLY A 46 1.17 -0.06 6.59
CA GLY A 46 1.57 -0.01 5.20
C GLY A 46 1.45 1.39 4.59
N MET A 47 2.31 1.67 3.63
CA MET A 47 2.28 2.89 2.82
C MET A 47 2.53 2.54 1.36
N THR A 48 1.68 3.01 0.46
CA THR A 48 1.92 2.96 -0.99
C THR A 48 2.20 4.35 -1.52
N VAL A 49 3.41 4.56 -2.04
CA VAL A 49 3.84 5.81 -2.68
C VAL A 49 3.70 5.67 -4.19
N ILE A 50 2.85 6.50 -4.78
CA ILE A 50 2.58 6.53 -6.21
C ILE A 50 3.38 7.68 -6.81
N THR A 51 4.40 7.36 -7.62
CA THR A 51 5.32 8.36 -8.20
C THR A 51 5.03 8.68 -9.66
N GLY A 52 4.14 7.92 -10.31
CA GLY A 52 3.83 8.05 -11.74
C GLY A 52 2.34 8.13 -12.06
N GLY A 53 2.01 7.90 -13.34
CA GLY A 53 0.66 7.98 -13.92
C GLY A 53 -0.13 6.69 -13.75
N LEU A 54 -0.52 6.35 -12.52
CA LEU A 54 -1.11 5.07 -12.17
C LEU A 54 -2.58 4.98 -12.62
N VAL A 55 -2.84 4.45 -13.81
CA VAL A 55 -4.19 4.00 -14.20
C VAL A 55 -4.31 2.52 -13.86
N PHE A 56 -4.93 2.21 -12.72
CA PHE A 56 -5.21 0.82 -12.40
C PHE A 56 -6.30 0.25 -13.33
N LYS A 57 -5.87 -0.57 -14.29
CA LYS A 57 -6.80 -1.39 -15.09
C LYS A 57 -7.54 -2.37 -14.17
N GLN A 58 -8.78 -2.70 -14.47
CA GLN A 58 -9.58 -3.63 -13.65
C GLN A 58 -8.88 -4.99 -13.44
N GLU A 59 -8.14 -5.47 -14.44
CA GLU A 59 -7.39 -6.73 -14.35
C GLU A 59 -6.27 -6.66 -13.31
N VAL A 60 -5.51 -5.56 -13.29
CA VAL A 60 -4.49 -5.28 -12.28
C VAL A 60 -5.12 -5.27 -10.88
N LEU A 61 -6.30 -4.66 -10.75
CA LEU A 61 -7.03 -4.64 -9.48
C LEU A 61 -7.46 -6.02 -9.00
N ALA A 62 -7.97 -6.86 -9.91
CA ALA A 62 -8.38 -8.22 -9.58
C ALA A 62 -7.19 -9.06 -9.07
N ILE A 63 -6.00 -8.86 -9.63
CA ILE A 63 -4.77 -9.55 -9.20
C ILE A 63 -4.32 -9.05 -7.81
N LEU A 64 -4.42 -7.75 -7.56
CA LEU A 64 -3.98 -7.15 -6.29
C LEU A 64 -4.99 -7.32 -5.14
N ALA A 65 -6.28 -7.51 -5.43
CA ALA A 65 -7.34 -7.58 -4.41
C ALA A 65 -7.06 -8.59 -3.27
N PRO A 66 -6.58 -9.83 -3.52
CA PRO A 66 -6.30 -10.80 -2.46
C PRO A 66 -5.24 -10.35 -1.46
N THR A 67 -4.32 -9.47 -1.87
CA THR A 67 -3.19 -9.03 -1.04
C THR A 67 -3.66 -8.23 0.19
N SER A 68 -4.84 -7.62 0.11
CA SER A 68 -5.47 -6.93 1.24
C SER A 68 -5.87 -7.93 2.33
N GLU A 69 -6.43 -9.08 1.96
CA GLU A 69 -6.76 -10.14 2.92
C GLU A 69 -5.51 -10.76 3.54
N ASP A 70 -4.46 -10.94 2.75
CA ASP A 70 -3.18 -11.47 3.23
C ASP A 70 -2.56 -10.54 4.28
N ALA A 71 -2.63 -9.23 4.07
CA ALA A 71 -2.18 -8.25 5.05
C ALA A 71 -2.99 -8.32 6.36
N VAL A 72 -4.31 -8.52 6.27
CA VAL A 72 -5.17 -8.73 7.45
C VAL A 72 -4.79 -10.00 8.19
N LYS A 73 -4.60 -11.12 7.48
CA LYS A 73 -4.19 -12.41 8.08
C LYS A 73 -2.81 -12.32 8.73
N ALA A 74 -1.89 -11.55 8.14
CA ALA A 74 -0.58 -11.26 8.70
C ALA A 74 -0.62 -10.31 9.93
N GLY A 75 -1.79 -9.75 10.25
CA GLY A 75 -2.00 -8.95 11.44
C GLY A 75 -1.66 -7.47 11.25
N ILE A 76 -2.05 -6.87 10.12
CA ILE A 76 -2.00 -5.41 9.94
C ILE A 76 -2.71 -4.69 11.11
N SER A 77 -2.23 -3.48 11.44
CA SER A 77 -2.83 -2.63 12.46
C SER A 77 -4.33 -2.44 12.22
N THR A 78 -5.11 -2.38 13.29
CA THR A 78 -6.56 -2.11 13.23
C THR A 78 -6.89 -0.62 13.30
N LYS A 79 -5.94 0.22 13.77
CA LYS A 79 -6.11 1.67 13.91
C LYS A 79 -5.65 2.42 12.68
N HIS A 80 -4.40 2.19 12.26
CA HIS A 80 -3.74 2.90 11.15
C HIS A 80 -3.22 1.84 10.18
N LYS A 81 -4.06 1.39 9.26
CA LYS A 81 -3.82 0.17 8.50
C LYS A 81 -2.84 0.41 7.35
N TRP A 82 -3.29 1.16 6.36
CA TRP A 82 -2.58 1.40 5.11
C TRP A 82 -2.89 2.80 4.60
N VAL A 83 -1.89 3.49 4.09
CA VAL A 83 -2.05 4.83 3.49
C VAL A 83 -1.50 4.84 2.08
N TYR A 84 -2.05 5.72 1.25
CA TYR A 84 -1.56 6.00 -0.09
C TYR A 84 -0.98 7.41 -0.10
N VAL A 85 0.12 7.61 -0.82
CA VAL A 85 0.70 8.91 -1.10
C VAL A 85 0.67 9.08 -2.60
N ALA A 86 0.00 10.11 -3.10
CA ALA A 86 -0.03 10.38 -4.53
C ALA A 86 -0.01 11.89 -4.81
N PRO A 87 0.75 12.35 -5.82
CA PRO A 87 1.00 13.77 -6.05
C PRO A 87 -0.17 14.54 -6.68
N THR A 88 -1.33 13.92 -6.96
CA THR A 88 -2.43 14.62 -7.64
C THR A 88 -3.82 14.26 -7.10
N SER A 89 -4.71 15.25 -7.13
CA SER A 89 -6.15 15.14 -6.80
C SER A 89 -6.89 14.13 -7.70
N PHE A 90 -6.33 13.77 -8.86
CA PHE A 90 -6.85 12.75 -9.77
C PHE A 90 -6.99 11.37 -9.10
N TYR A 91 -6.07 11.02 -8.20
CA TYR A 91 -6.09 9.72 -7.53
C TYR A 91 -7.14 9.61 -6.43
N LYS A 92 -7.58 10.73 -5.83
CA LYS A 92 -8.59 10.74 -4.76
C LYS A 92 -9.87 10.05 -5.20
N THR A 93 -10.36 10.35 -6.41
CA THR A 93 -11.62 9.77 -6.92
C THR A 93 -11.49 8.29 -7.27
N GLN A 94 -10.35 7.86 -7.84
CA GLN A 94 -10.14 6.43 -8.17
C GLN A 94 -9.91 5.59 -6.91
N MET A 95 -9.08 6.06 -5.98
CA MET A 95 -8.80 5.38 -4.71
C MET A 95 -10.04 5.25 -3.84
N HIS A 96 -10.87 6.29 -3.74
CA HIS A 96 -12.11 6.24 -2.97
C HIS A 96 -13.10 5.19 -3.53
N ARG A 97 -13.20 5.07 -4.87
CA ARG A 97 -14.00 4.01 -5.51
C ARG A 97 -13.46 2.61 -5.23
N MET A 98 -12.15 2.46 -5.17
CA MET A 98 -11.48 1.17 -5.01
C MET A 98 -11.49 0.66 -3.57
N PHE A 99 -11.21 1.53 -2.60
CA PHE A 99 -10.94 1.13 -1.23
C PHE A 99 -12.01 1.51 -0.21
N LYS A 100 -13.10 2.19 -0.61
CA LYS A 100 -14.31 2.47 0.19
C LYS A 100 -14.03 2.51 1.72
N ASP A 101 -13.22 3.48 2.15
CA ASP A 101 -12.87 3.79 3.56
C ASP A 101 -11.71 3.03 4.22
N ILE A 102 -10.98 2.15 3.52
CA ILE A 102 -9.91 1.33 4.13
C ILE A 102 -8.54 2.03 4.15
N ALA A 103 -8.34 3.07 3.34
CA ALA A 103 -7.05 3.71 3.21
C ALA A 103 -7.14 5.23 3.07
N ASN A 104 -6.28 5.93 3.81
CA ASN A 104 -6.14 7.38 3.75
C ASN A 104 -5.19 7.75 2.62
N LEU A 105 -5.54 8.77 1.84
CA LEU A 105 -4.69 9.31 0.78
C LEU A 105 -4.09 10.65 1.23
N TYR A 106 -2.77 10.75 1.16
CA TYR A 106 -1.99 11.94 1.48
C TYR A 106 -1.28 12.49 0.25
N GLU A 107 -0.97 13.77 0.28
CA GLU A 107 -0.27 14.45 -0.82
C GLU A 107 1.25 14.40 -0.63
N SER A 108 1.71 14.17 0.60
CA SER A 108 3.13 14.02 0.92
C SER A 108 3.41 12.76 1.73
N ILE A 109 4.65 12.27 1.62
CA ILE A 109 5.17 11.17 2.44
C ILE A 109 5.17 11.58 3.91
N GLU A 110 5.53 12.82 4.22
CA GLU A 110 5.64 13.33 5.59
C GLU A 110 4.30 13.28 6.35
N GLU A 111 3.20 13.68 5.71
CA GLU A 111 1.86 13.60 6.32
C GLU A 111 1.43 12.14 6.57
N ALA A 112 1.68 11.27 5.59
CA ALA A 112 1.40 9.85 5.70
C ALA A 112 2.21 9.19 6.83
N GLU A 113 3.50 9.53 6.93
CA GLU A 113 4.35 9.05 8.02
C GLU A 113 3.87 9.56 9.37
N THR A 114 3.52 10.84 9.49
CA THR A 114 3.01 11.44 10.73
C THR A 114 1.75 10.71 11.21
N TYR A 115 0.80 10.44 10.30
CA TYR A 115 -0.41 9.69 10.64
C TYR A 115 -0.07 8.26 11.09
N LEU A 116 0.75 7.54 10.34
CA LEU A 116 1.10 6.16 10.68
C LEU A 116 1.95 6.06 11.96
N ASP A 117 2.76 7.06 12.28
CA ASP A 117 3.59 7.12 13.50
C ASP A 117 2.74 7.51 14.72
N SER A 118 1.68 8.30 14.55
CA SER A 118 0.70 8.58 15.60
C SER A 118 -0.06 7.34 16.09
N ALA A 119 0.01 6.24 15.34
CA ALA A 119 -0.54 4.94 15.72
C ALA A 119 0.23 4.22 16.83
N GLY A 120 1.50 4.61 17.04
CA GLY A 120 2.48 3.93 17.88
C GLY A 120 2.63 4.51 19.29
N ASN A 121 1.87 5.55 19.65
CA ASN A 121 1.81 6.13 21.00
C ASN A 121 0.51 5.75 21.72
#